data_AF-A0A7S0VRW0-F1
#
_entry.id   AF-A0A7S0VRW0-F1
#
_cell.length_a   1.000
_cell.length_b   1.000
_cell.length_c   1.000
_cell.angle_alpha   90.00
_cell.angle_beta   90.00
_cell.angle_gamma   90.00
#
_symmetry.space_group_name_H-M   'P 1'
#
loop_
_entity.id
_entity.type
_entity.pdbx_description
1 polymer ?
#
loop_
_entity_poly.entity_id
_entity_poly.type
_entity_poly.pdbx_seq_one_letter_code
_entity_poly.pdbx_strand_id
1 'polypeptide(L)'
;FLRGACHKMKSSTVLMLAAASGELLVQIQGFAPSGVMLPGVQRSVAASKRASLFSPAAKKGGCGLGCPPGCRCGQKTQLRMSSLADDVNADFEELFEANRDWIDFKQAQDPDFFKKNAAEHKPSVLWIGCADSRVPSNEVIGAESGEIFTHRNIANVVMNTDNSLMSGMTYAVDVLNVEHIVVCGHTKCGGVQASLSGPKEFSPPLEGWLSHLRMVYRHHRAELDAIEDPDAKLDRLVDLNVIEQCKNVYRTAIVQQRLADNAAEGRPYSTPRIHGCVYDLATGYLKRVNWVTPDMEDPYDMFADENQSEKYNLQKLLANNVRWAESKKAKQPDFFEKLGSGHNPSMMWIGCADSRVPSNEISGSEPGEIFTHRNIANVVMQTDQNLQGGLQYAVDALGVEHIVVCGHSNCGGIAASLTPTAFSPPLEGWLHHLANVYRLHAKELDGIKDEKAKLRRLVELNVLEQCNNVAASSIVQAKQRESLAKGAPFPVPRIHGFVYDLENGKLEDLGWQDEISDVNGQFKVRNDYAAMGMADPADSDKAMFNRKPAGMSGGGNPLKGLFGK
;
A
#
# COMPACT_ATOMS: atom_id res chain seq x y z
N PHE A 1 -26.80 53.60 34.80
CA PHE A 1 -25.90 54.51 35.54
C PHE A 1 -24.74 53.66 36.04
N LEU A 2 -23.45 53.91 35.75
CA LEU A 2 -22.76 55.01 35.06
C LEU A 2 -21.79 54.47 33.98
N ARG A 3 -21.23 55.37 33.14
CA ARG A 3 -20.31 55.06 32.02
C ARG A 3 -18.83 55.18 32.43
N GLY A 4 -17.91 54.54 31.70
CA GLY A 4 -16.59 55.15 31.41
C GLY A 4 -15.37 54.22 31.24
N ALA A 5 -14.65 54.39 30.11
CA ALA A 5 -13.29 53.93 29.76
C ALA A 5 -12.97 52.42 29.83
N CYS A 6 -12.44 51.70 28.82
CA CYS A 6 -11.53 51.98 27.69
C CYS A 6 -10.02 52.06 28.03
N HIS A 7 -9.33 50.90 28.11
CA HIS A 7 -8.12 50.66 27.31
C HIS A 7 -7.59 49.20 27.30
N LYS A 8 -7.22 48.75 26.10
CA LYS A 8 -6.21 47.74 25.70
C LYS A 8 -5.66 46.75 26.76
N MET A 9 -5.98 45.47 26.57
CA MET A 9 -4.95 44.41 26.44
C MET A 9 -5.48 43.31 25.51
N LYS A 10 -4.67 42.85 24.55
CA LYS A 10 -5.00 41.74 23.64
C LYS A 10 -4.39 40.45 24.18
N SER A 11 -5.21 39.45 24.49
CA SER A 11 -4.78 38.04 24.50
C SER A 11 -6.00 37.10 24.50
N SER A 12 -5.78 35.88 24.01
CA SER A 12 -6.60 34.67 24.21
C SER A 12 -7.97 34.57 23.51
N THR A 13 -7.96 33.80 22.43
CA THR A 13 -8.80 32.60 22.22
C THR A 13 -10.14 32.53 22.96
N VAL A 14 -11.24 32.66 22.21
CA VAL A 14 -12.59 32.32 22.68
C VAL A 14 -12.81 30.81 22.50
N LEU A 15 -12.80 30.06 23.60
CA LEU A 15 -13.33 28.70 23.63
C LEU A 15 -14.65 28.73 24.42
N MET A 16 -15.79 28.58 23.73
CA MET A 16 -17.06 28.37 24.42
C MET A 16 -17.19 26.91 24.85
N LEU A 17 -17.23 26.68 26.16
CA LEU A 17 -17.73 25.44 26.75
C LEU A 17 -18.90 25.77 27.68
N ALA A 18 -20.06 25.20 27.38
CA ALA A 18 -21.23 25.29 28.24
C ALA A 18 -21.02 24.36 29.46
N ALA A 19 -20.88 24.94 30.64
CA ALA A 19 -20.77 24.19 31.88
C ALA A 19 -22.16 23.85 32.44
N ALA A 20 -22.39 22.57 32.76
CA ALA A 20 -23.50 22.13 33.58
C ALA A 20 -22.99 21.24 34.73
N SER A 21 -23.00 21.81 35.95
CA SER A 21 -22.96 21.14 37.27
C SER A 21 -21.90 20.07 37.57
N GLY A 22 -21.00 20.34 38.54
CA GLY A 22 -20.28 19.28 39.25
C GLY A 22 -18.90 19.66 39.79
N GLU A 23 -18.85 20.39 40.90
CA GLU A 23 -17.73 20.60 41.85
C GLU A 23 -16.28 20.75 41.31
N LEU A 24 -15.74 21.95 41.53
CA LEU A 24 -14.41 22.37 41.13
C LEU A 24 -13.41 22.28 42.31
N LEU A 25 -12.45 21.36 42.26
CA LEU A 25 -11.31 21.31 43.18
C LEU A 25 -10.03 21.73 42.42
N VAL A 26 -9.74 23.03 42.41
CA VAL A 26 -8.49 23.57 41.86
C VAL A 26 -7.38 23.43 42.89
N GLN A 27 -6.36 22.62 42.57
CA GLN A 27 -5.08 22.67 43.28
C GLN A 27 -4.00 23.22 42.35
N ILE A 28 -3.65 24.50 42.55
CA ILE A 28 -2.54 25.15 41.85
C ILE A 28 -1.24 24.64 42.46
N GLN A 29 -0.37 24.01 41.66
CA GLN A 29 1.03 23.81 42.02
C GLN A 29 1.92 24.66 41.10
N GLY A 30 2.53 25.69 41.69
CA GLY A 30 3.58 26.47 41.06
C GLY A 30 4.93 25.78 41.20
N PHE A 31 5.81 25.97 40.20
CA PHE A 31 7.18 25.47 40.23
C PHE A 31 8.07 26.29 41.17
N ALA A 32 8.96 25.61 41.90
CA ALA A 32 10.20 26.17 42.41
C ALA A 32 11.30 25.08 42.35
N PRO A 33 12.58 25.44 42.10
CA PRO A 33 13.63 24.47 41.75
C PRO A 33 14.49 24.00 42.95
N SER A 34 15.46 23.14 42.62
CA SER A 34 16.54 22.54 43.45
C SER A 34 16.25 21.14 43.99
N GLY A 35 17.24 20.25 43.86
CA GLY A 35 17.13 18.85 44.23
C GLY A 35 17.99 18.47 45.43
N VAL A 36 17.58 17.40 46.12
CA VAL A 36 18.37 16.51 46.99
C VAL A 36 17.61 15.17 47.01
N MET A 37 18.31 14.04 47.20
CA MET A 37 17.76 12.68 47.10
C MET A 37 17.73 11.95 48.47
N LEU A 38 16.94 10.86 48.57
CA LEU A 38 16.96 9.79 49.59
C LEU A 38 16.21 10.05 50.93
N PRO A 39 15.92 9.01 51.75
CA PRO A 39 15.25 7.75 51.35
C PRO A 39 14.20 7.22 52.39
N GLY A 40 13.24 6.39 51.92
CA GLY A 40 12.63 5.23 52.61
C GLY A 40 11.98 5.32 54.01
N VAL A 41 10.89 4.57 54.23
CA VAL A 41 10.66 3.73 55.43
C VAL A 41 9.53 2.72 55.14
N GLN A 42 9.59 1.56 55.83
CA GLN A 42 8.80 0.34 55.58
C GLN A 42 7.77 0.04 56.69
N ARG A 43 6.75 -0.80 56.37
CA ARG A 43 5.88 -1.59 57.30
C ARG A 43 4.92 -0.72 58.16
N SER A 44 3.89 -1.19 58.87
CA SER A 44 3.51 -2.51 59.44
C SER A 44 1.99 -2.48 59.87
N VAL A 45 1.22 -3.54 60.23
CA VAL A 45 1.32 -5.02 60.14
C VAL A 45 -0.03 -5.68 60.56
N ALA A 46 -0.45 -6.80 59.90
CA ALA A 46 -1.32 -7.90 60.40
C ALA A 46 -2.77 -7.65 60.93
N ALA A 47 -3.68 -8.65 61.08
CA ALA A 47 -3.91 -9.95 60.41
C ALA A 47 -5.20 -10.65 60.96
N SER A 48 -5.51 -11.83 60.37
CA SER A 48 -6.34 -12.93 60.92
C SER A 48 -7.85 -12.87 60.60
N LYS A 49 -8.55 -13.99 60.28
CA LYS A 49 -8.28 -15.44 60.49
C LYS A 49 -8.73 -16.33 59.30
N ARG A 50 -8.03 -17.49 59.16
CA ARG A 50 -8.44 -18.86 58.70
C ARG A 50 -9.89 -19.09 58.23
N ALA A 51 -10.22 -20.02 57.31
CA ALA A 51 -9.55 -21.03 56.45
C ALA A 51 -10.54 -21.36 55.28
N SER A 52 -10.35 -22.22 54.26
CA SER A 52 -9.65 -23.51 54.15
C SER A 52 -9.36 -23.90 52.68
N LEU A 53 -8.78 -25.10 52.49
CA LEU A 53 -8.23 -25.63 51.22
C LEU A 53 -9.26 -26.13 50.18
N PHE A 54 -8.74 -26.32 48.96
CA PHE A 54 -9.21 -27.11 47.80
C PHE A 54 -10.22 -26.50 46.81
N SER A 55 -9.84 -26.62 45.53
CA SER A 55 -10.56 -26.38 44.27
C SER A 55 -10.99 -27.75 43.69
N PRO A 56 -11.63 -27.89 42.51
CA PRO A 56 -12.28 -26.91 41.61
C PRO A 56 -13.72 -27.31 41.18
N ALA A 57 -14.46 -26.43 40.47
CA ALA A 57 -15.22 -26.75 39.24
C ALA A 57 -16.25 -25.65 38.84
N ALA A 58 -16.47 -25.55 37.52
CA ALA A 58 -17.32 -24.59 36.81
C ALA A 58 -18.82 -24.57 37.15
N LYS A 59 -19.44 -23.37 37.17
CA LYS A 59 -20.48 -22.89 36.22
C LYS A 59 -21.28 -21.69 36.76
N LYS A 60 -21.60 -20.74 35.85
CA LYS A 60 -22.71 -19.75 35.85
C LYS A 60 -22.91 -18.83 37.07
N GLY A 61 -23.05 -17.52 36.82
CA GLY A 61 -23.69 -16.58 37.76
C GLY A 61 -23.29 -15.12 37.52
N GLY A 62 -24.27 -14.27 37.21
CA GLY A 62 -24.07 -12.82 37.15
C GLY A 62 -23.97 -12.17 38.54
N CYS A 63 -23.60 -10.89 38.59
CA CYS A 63 -23.40 -10.16 39.84
C CYS A 63 -24.70 -10.06 40.67
N GLY A 64 -24.69 -10.63 41.88
CA GLY A 64 -25.74 -10.45 42.87
C GLY A 64 -25.34 -9.40 43.89
N LEU A 65 -25.81 -8.16 43.72
CA LEU A 65 -26.06 -7.14 44.77
C LEU A 65 -26.61 -5.84 44.14
N GLY A 66 -27.94 -5.75 44.03
CA GLY A 66 -28.69 -4.47 44.08
C GLY A 66 -28.35 -3.33 43.12
N CYS A 67 -28.05 -3.58 41.83
CA CYS A 67 -27.94 -2.49 40.85
C CYS A 67 -29.33 -2.06 40.29
N PRO A 68 -29.62 -0.75 40.12
CA PRO A 68 -30.90 -0.30 39.56
C PRO A 68 -31.06 -0.65 38.07
N PRO A 69 -32.29 -0.69 37.53
CA PRO A 69 -32.53 -0.99 36.11
C PRO A 69 -31.79 -0.02 35.18
N GLY A 70 -30.89 -0.53 34.34
CA GLY A 70 -30.05 0.27 33.43
C GLY A 70 -28.55 0.34 33.80
N CYS A 71 -28.14 -0.31 34.90
CA CYS A 71 -26.75 -0.38 35.35
C CYS A 71 -25.78 -1.05 34.34
N ARG A 72 -24.76 -0.31 33.87
CA ARG A 72 -23.75 -0.77 32.87
C ARG A 72 -22.38 -1.14 33.47
N CYS A 73 -22.31 -1.54 34.74
CA CYS A 73 -21.03 -1.72 35.47
C CYS A 73 -20.18 -2.95 35.07
N GLY A 74 -20.54 -3.67 34.00
CA GLY A 74 -19.89 -4.90 33.55
C GLY A 74 -19.48 -4.94 32.07
N GLN A 75 -19.52 -3.80 31.35
CA GLN A 75 -19.20 -3.71 29.92
C GLN A 75 -18.09 -2.70 29.59
N LYS A 76 -17.09 -2.56 30.46
CA LYS A 76 -15.78 -2.02 30.07
C LYS A 76 -14.67 -2.90 30.64
N THR A 77 -13.69 -3.18 29.78
CA THR A 77 -12.41 -3.83 30.10
C THR A 77 -12.49 -5.31 30.54
N GLN A 78 -12.89 -6.19 29.62
CA GLN A 78 -12.25 -7.51 29.51
C GLN A 78 -11.43 -7.57 28.21
N LEU A 79 -10.30 -6.86 28.19
CA LEU A 79 -9.15 -7.36 27.44
C LEU A 79 -8.75 -8.68 28.10
N ARG A 80 -9.05 -9.81 27.46
CA ARG A 80 -8.45 -11.09 27.84
C ARG A 80 -7.00 -11.10 27.35
N MET A 81 -6.12 -10.47 28.13
CA MET A 81 -4.69 -10.77 28.10
C MET A 81 -4.51 -12.20 28.64
N SER A 82 -4.67 -13.20 27.77
CA SER A 82 -4.56 -14.62 28.14
C SER A 82 -3.90 -15.50 27.07
N SER A 83 -2.79 -15.02 26.50
CA SER A 83 -1.54 -15.80 26.25
C SER A 83 -0.58 -14.93 25.42
N LEU A 84 0.56 -14.53 25.98
CA LEU A 84 1.57 -13.71 25.29
C LEU A 84 2.52 -14.56 24.44
N ALA A 85 1.99 -15.59 23.76
CA ALA A 85 2.77 -16.58 23.02
C ALA A 85 2.00 -17.35 21.92
N ASP A 86 0.68 -17.51 22.01
CA ASP A 86 0.00 -18.65 21.35
C ASP A 86 -1.02 -18.29 20.23
N ASP A 87 -1.08 -17.05 19.74
CA ASP A 87 -1.92 -16.77 18.56
C ASP A 87 -1.31 -15.78 17.57
N VAL A 88 -0.48 -16.33 16.68
CA VAL A 88 0.12 -15.64 15.54
C VAL A 88 -0.94 -15.33 14.47
N ASN A 89 -2.11 -15.96 14.52
CA ASN A 89 -3.14 -15.90 13.46
C ASN A 89 -4.39 -15.08 13.86
N ALA A 90 -4.66 -14.89 15.16
CA ALA A 90 -5.82 -14.14 15.64
C ALA A 90 -5.95 -12.72 15.04
N ASP A 91 -4.83 -12.02 14.81
CA ASP A 91 -4.81 -10.66 14.22
C ASP A 91 -5.45 -10.58 12.82
N PHE A 92 -5.57 -11.71 12.09
CA PHE A 92 -6.07 -11.76 10.72
C PHE A 92 -7.32 -12.64 10.53
N GLU A 93 -7.78 -13.38 11.53
CA GLU A 93 -9.05 -14.13 11.37
C GLU A 93 -10.23 -13.15 11.15
N GLU A 94 -10.23 -11.98 11.79
CA GLU A 94 -11.22 -10.92 11.52
C GLU A 94 -11.19 -10.45 10.05
N LEU A 95 -10.01 -10.42 9.40
CA LEU A 95 -9.86 -10.07 7.99
C LEU A 95 -10.38 -11.19 7.06
N PHE A 96 -10.14 -12.46 7.42
CA PHE A 96 -10.68 -13.60 6.67
C PHE A 96 -12.19 -13.78 6.92
N GLU A 97 -12.72 -13.39 8.08
CA GLU A 97 -14.17 -13.25 8.34
C GLU A 97 -14.77 -12.15 7.46
N ALA A 98 -14.18 -10.95 7.46
CA ALA A 98 -14.62 -9.84 6.62
C ALA A 98 -14.56 -10.16 5.11
N ASN A 99 -13.57 -10.94 4.66
CA ASN A 99 -13.53 -11.47 3.29
C ASN A 99 -14.72 -12.39 2.98
N ARG A 100 -15.10 -13.29 3.91
CA ARG A 100 -16.26 -14.18 3.76
C ARG A 100 -17.57 -13.38 3.71
N ASP A 101 -17.75 -12.42 4.61
CA ASP A 101 -18.92 -11.53 4.63
C ASP A 101 -19.01 -10.67 3.34
N TRP A 102 -17.88 -10.20 2.81
CA TRP A 102 -17.83 -9.48 1.53
C TRP A 102 -18.20 -10.38 0.34
N ILE A 103 -17.75 -11.64 0.30
CA ILE A 103 -18.13 -12.62 -0.72
C ILE A 103 -19.65 -12.83 -0.71
N ASP A 104 -20.22 -13.13 0.46
CA ASP A 104 -21.66 -13.37 0.63
C ASP A 104 -22.47 -12.13 0.23
N PHE A 105 -22.03 -10.94 0.61
CA PHE A 105 -22.64 -9.67 0.22
C PHE A 105 -22.62 -9.44 -1.29
N LYS A 106 -21.48 -9.68 -1.97
CA LYS A 106 -21.37 -9.53 -3.43
C LYS A 106 -22.22 -10.57 -4.17
N GLN A 107 -22.23 -11.83 -3.74
CA GLN A 107 -23.07 -12.87 -4.34
C GLN A 107 -24.57 -12.61 -4.14
N ALA A 108 -24.96 -12.03 -3.01
CA ALA A 108 -26.35 -11.61 -2.76
C ALA A 108 -26.79 -10.43 -3.66
N GLN A 109 -25.86 -9.57 -4.08
CA GLN A 109 -26.13 -8.49 -5.05
C GLN A 109 -26.13 -8.99 -6.50
N ASP A 110 -25.18 -9.85 -6.86
CA ASP A 110 -25.01 -10.40 -8.20
C ASP A 110 -24.44 -11.83 -8.12
N PRO A 111 -25.27 -12.88 -8.30
CA PRO A 111 -24.83 -14.28 -8.25
C PRO A 111 -23.76 -14.68 -9.29
N ASP A 112 -23.56 -13.86 -10.32
CA ASP A 112 -22.53 -14.06 -11.34
C ASP A 112 -21.31 -13.13 -11.17
N PHE A 113 -21.24 -12.34 -10.09
CA PHE A 113 -20.18 -11.35 -9.84
C PHE A 113 -18.77 -11.93 -10.04
N PHE A 114 -18.45 -13.04 -9.37
CA PHE A 114 -17.13 -13.66 -9.46
C PHE A 114 -16.86 -14.35 -10.81
N LYS A 115 -17.89 -14.87 -11.48
CA LYS A 115 -17.74 -15.41 -12.86
C LYS A 115 -17.42 -14.30 -13.85
N LYS A 116 -18.08 -13.15 -13.72
CA LYS A 116 -17.78 -11.93 -14.49
C LYS A 116 -16.38 -11.43 -14.18
N ASN A 117 -15.96 -11.44 -12.91
CA ASN A 117 -14.65 -10.98 -12.45
C ASN A 117 -13.48 -11.85 -12.95
N ALA A 118 -13.66 -13.18 -12.95
CA ALA A 118 -12.65 -14.13 -13.41
C ALA A 118 -12.50 -14.23 -14.93
N ALA A 119 -13.47 -13.71 -15.69
CA ALA A 119 -13.39 -13.61 -17.15
C ALA A 119 -12.20 -12.74 -17.59
N GLU A 120 -11.80 -12.87 -18.86
CA GLU A 120 -10.76 -12.01 -19.44
C GLU A 120 -11.26 -10.56 -19.50
N HIS A 121 -10.56 -9.66 -18.81
CA HIS A 121 -10.86 -8.23 -18.79
C HIS A 121 -9.87 -7.45 -19.64
N LYS A 122 -10.37 -6.45 -20.37
CA LYS A 122 -9.55 -5.50 -21.14
C LYS A 122 -9.82 -4.10 -20.59
N PRO A 123 -9.03 -3.65 -19.60
CA PRO A 123 -9.21 -2.33 -19.01
C PRO A 123 -8.94 -1.26 -20.07
N SER A 124 -9.82 -0.26 -20.14
CA SER A 124 -9.64 0.90 -21.04
C SER A 124 -8.77 1.99 -20.41
N VAL A 125 -8.48 1.89 -19.10
CA VAL A 125 -7.80 2.93 -18.32
C VAL A 125 -6.59 2.36 -17.57
N LEU A 126 -5.42 2.95 -17.78
CA LEU A 126 -4.30 2.90 -16.83
C LEU A 126 -4.47 4.02 -15.82
N TRP A 127 -4.53 3.70 -14.53
CA TRP A 127 -4.54 4.65 -13.43
C TRP A 127 -3.19 4.67 -12.74
N ILE A 128 -2.50 5.81 -12.76
CA ILE A 128 -1.26 6.06 -12.01
C ILE A 128 -1.65 6.91 -10.79
N GLY A 129 -1.71 6.28 -9.62
CA GLY A 129 -2.18 6.90 -8.37
C GLY A 129 -1.15 6.88 -7.25
N CYS A 130 -1.44 7.59 -6.16
CA CYS A 130 -0.62 7.54 -4.96
C CYS A 130 -0.91 6.25 -4.15
N ALA A 131 0.10 5.66 -3.53
CA ALA A 131 -0.06 4.55 -2.60
C ALA A 131 -0.87 4.92 -1.34
N ASP A 132 -0.84 6.20 -0.94
CA ASP A 132 -1.65 6.83 0.12
C ASP A 132 -3.09 7.19 -0.33
N SER A 133 -3.53 6.74 -1.52
CA SER A 133 -4.88 7.07 -2.00
C SER A 133 -5.93 6.25 -1.23
N ARG A 134 -6.50 6.89 -0.21
CA ARG A 134 -7.46 6.35 0.77
C ARG A 134 -8.70 5.69 0.17
N VAL A 135 -9.03 6.01 -1.09
CA VAL A 135 -10.15 5.43 -1.83
C VAL A 135 -9.63 4.68 -3.08
N PRO A 136 -10.22 3.53 -3.45
CA PRO A 136 -9.90 2.82 -4.69
C PRO A 136 -10.19 3.62 -5.98
N SER A 137 -9.40 3.38 -7.03
CA SER A 137 -9.55 4.04 -8.34
C SER A 137 -10.89 3.72 -9.01
N ASN A 138 -11.37 2.47 -8.87
CA ASN A 138 -12.66 2.02 -9.39
C ASN A 138 -13.83 2.73 -8.70
N GLU A 139 -13.79 2.84 -7.37
CA GLU A 139 -14.80 3.58 -6.61
C GLU A 139 -14.85 5.06 -7.03
N VAL A 140 -13.69 5.73 -7.07
CA VAL A 140 -13.60 7.17 -7.36
C VAL A 140 -14.24 7.55 -8.69
N ILE A 141 -14.13 6.71 -9.74
CA ILE A 141 -14.70 6.99 -11.07
C ILE A 141 -15.93 6.13 -11.43
N GLY A 142 -16.48 5.39 -10.46
CA GLY A 142 -17.63 4.50 -10.66
C GLY A 142 -17.41 3.45 -11.74
N ALA A 143 -16.21 2.87 -11.83
CA ALA A 143 -15.89 1.76 -12.72
C ALA A 143 -16.22 0.41 -12.06
N GLU A 144 -16.61 -0.56 -12.87
CA GLU A 144 -16.75 -1.96 -12.51
C GLU A 144 -15.38 -2.62 -12.30
N SER A 145 -15.39 -3.86 -11.82
CA SER A 145 -14.17 -4.65 -11.62
C SER A 145 -13.37 -4.79 -12.92
N GLY A 146 -12.06 -4.55 -12.83
CA GLY A 146 -11.08 -4.81 -13.90
C GLY A 146 -11.19 -3.95 -15.15
N GLU A 147 -12.03 -2.91 -15.11
CA GLU A 147 -12.05 -1.87 -16.16
C GLU A 147 -10.88 -0.89 -16.04
N ILE A 148 -10.19 -0.90 -14.89
CA ILE A 148 -9.00 -0.12 -14.59
C ILE A 148 -7.84 -1.06 -14.29
N PHE A 149 -6.69 -0.76 -14.90
CA PHE A 149 -5.38 -1.28 -14.54
C PHE A 149 -4.66 -0.21 -13.70
N THR A 150 -4.26 -0.53 -12.46
CA THR A 150 -3.82 0.47 -11.47
C THR A 150 -2.37 0.29 -11.04
N HIS A 151 -1.51 1.26 -11.35
CA HIS A 151 -0.19 1.41 -10.73
C HIS A 151 -0.28 2.37 -9.53
N ARG A 152 0.36 2.03 -8.41
CA ARG A 152 0.41 2.90 -7.22
C ARG A 152 1.82 2.98 -6.63
N ASN A 153 2.32 4.20 -6.48
CA ASN A 153 3.60 4.53 -5.87
C ASN A 153 3.50 5.77 -4.97
N ILE A 154 4.56 6.14 -4.24
CA ILE A 154 4.57 7.36 -3.41
C ILE A 154 4.34 8.60 -4.27
N ALA A 155 3.28 9.36 -3.98
CA ALA A 155 2.92 10.61 -4.64
C ALA A 155 2.77 10.55 -6.17
N ASN A 156 2.30 9.40 -6.70
CA ASN A 156 1.91 9.22 -8.11
C ASN A 156 2.98 9.69 -9.12
N VAL A 157 4.27 9.54 -8.78
CA VAL A 157 5.41 10.05 -9.53
C VAL A 157 5.67 9.22 -10.78
N VAL A 158 6.02 9.86 -11.89
CA VAL A 158 6.34 9.23 -13.18
C VAL A 158 7.80 9.53 -13.53
N MET A 159 8.64 8.50 -13.42
CA MET A 159 10.06 8.55 -13.79
C MET A 159 10.33 7.67 -15.00
N ASN A 160 10.93 8.23 -16.03
CA ASN A 160 11.25 7.50 -17.28
C ASN A 160 12.32 6.40 -17.10
N THR A 161 12.96 6.32 -15.92
CA THR A 161 13.94 5.29 -15.53
C THR A 161 13.44 4.37 -14.42
N ASP A 162 12.19 4.50 -13.98
CA ASP A 162 11.56 3.59 -13.03
C ASP A 162 11.04 2.35 -13.78
N ASN A 163 11.76 1.24 -13.66
CA ASN A 163 11.38 -0.02 -14.30
C ASN A 163 10.03 -0.58 -13.78
N SER A 164 9.62 -0.26 -12.55
CA SER A 164 8.34 -0.70 -12.00
C SER A 164 7.18 -0.03 -12.71
N LEU A 165 7.23 1.29 -12.86
CA LEU A 165 6.22 2.03 -13.63
C LEU A 165 6.35 1.78 -15.14
N MET A 166 7.55 1.80 -15.71
CA MET A 166 7.74 1.62 -17.15
C MET A 166 7.26 0.25 -17.63
N SER A 167 7.49 -0.82 -16.86
CA SER A 167 6.93 -2.15 -17.18
C SER A 167 5.40 -2.17 -17.09
N GLY A 168 4.81 -1.53 -16.07
CA GLY A 168 3.35 -1.36 -15.95
C GLY A 168 2.73 -0.54 -17.09
N MET A 169 3.38 0.56 -17.50
CA MET A 169 2.98 1.37 -18.64
C MET A 169 3.09 0.59 -19.96
N THR A 170 4.20 -0.13 -20.18
CA THR A 170 4.37 -1.02 -21.33
C THR A 170 3.27 -2.09 -21.37
N TYR A 171 2.97 -2.75 -20.24
CA TYR A 171 1.89 -3.74 -20.20
C TYR A 171 0.52 -3.11 -20.53
N ALA A 172 0.20 -1.95 -19.95
CA ALA A 172 -1.04 -1.26 -20.22
C ALA A 172 -1.20 -0.82 -21.68
N VAL A 173 -0.14 -0.24 -22.28
CA VAL A 173 -0.19 0.30 -23.64
C VAL A 173 -0.01 -0.81 -24.69
N ASP A 174 0.98 -1.67 -24.55
CA ASP A 174 1.34 -2.68 -25.55
C ASP A 174 0.50 -3.96 -25.46
N VAL A 175 0.23 -4.45 -24.26
CA VAL A 175 -0.52 -5.71 -24.06
C VAL A 175 -2.02 -5.43 -23.94
N LEU A 176 -2.41 -4.56 -23.00
CA LEU A 176 -3.83 -4.30 -22.72
C LEU A 176 -4.48 -3.29 -23.67
N ASN A 177 -3.67 -2.50 -24.38
CA ASN A 177 -4.13 -1.48 -25.34
C ASN A 177 -5.10 -0.45 -24.73
N VAL A 178 -4.77 0.06 -23.53
CA VAL A 178 -5.58 1.08 -22.84
C VAL A 178 -5.82 2.32 -23.72
N GLU A 179 -7.05 2.85 -23.67
CA GLU A 179 -7.44 4.06 -24.39
C GLU A 179 -7.00 5.34 -23.64
N HIS A 180 -6.85 5.23 -22.32
CA HIS A 180 -6.58 6.36 -21.43
C HIS A 180 -5.50 6.05 -20.40
N ILE A 181 -4.68 7.06 -20.09
CA ILE A 181 -3.81 7.08 -18.92
C ILE A 181 -4.28 8.23 -18.03
N VAL A 182 -4.68 7.93 -16.80
CA VAL A 182 -5.07 8.91 -15.78
C VAL A 182 -3.95 8.98 -14.74
N VAL A 183 -3.31 10.14 -14.64
CA VAL A 183 -2.42 10.47 -13.52
C VAL A 183 -3.27 11.17 -12.46
N CYS A 184 -3.44 10.55 -11.30
CA CYS A 184 -4.26 11.09 -10.22
C CYS A 184 -3.44 11.36 -8.96
N GLY A 185 -3.30 12.64 -8.62
CA GLY A 185 -2.90 13.08 -7.29
C GLY A 185 -4.08 13.15 -6.33
N HIS A 186 -3.82 13.55 -5.08
CA HIS A 186 -4.86 13.84 -4.10
C HIS A 186 -4.44 14.94 -3.13
N THR A 187 -5.41 15.69 -2.60
CA THR A 187 -5.16 16.68 -1.55
C THR A 187 -4.56 16.02 -0.31
N LYS A 188 -3.81 16.78 0.51
CA LYS A 188 -3.11 16.29 1.71
C LYS A 188 -2.27 15.02 1.49
N CYS A 189 -1.55 14.93 0.36
CA CYS A 189 -0.73 13.77 0.03
C CYS A 189 0.52 13.67 0.93
N GLY A 190 0.61 12.61 1.75
CA GLY A 190 1.71 12.42 2.69
C GLY A 190 3.10 12.39 2.03
N GLY A 191 3.21 11.83 0.82
CA GLY A 191 4.46 11.84 0.04
C GLY A 191 4.85 13.24 -0.45
N VAL A 192 3.89 14.05 -0.88
CA VAL A 192 4.16 15.44 -1.29
C VAL A 192 4.52 16.30 -0.08
N GLN A 193 3.82 16.11 1.05
CA GLN A 193 4.15 16.76 2.32
C GLN A 193 5.57 16.39 2.81
N ALA A 194 5.95 15.12 2.76
CA ALA A 194 7.31 14.66 3.08
C ALA A 194 8.39 15.26 2.16
N SER A 195 8.04 15.65 0.93
CA SER A 195 8.97 16.36 0.03
C SER A 195 9.14 17.86 0.32
N LEU A 196 8.31 18.44 1.20
CA LEU A 196 8.45 19.80 1.71
C LEU A 196 9.30 19.84 3.00
N SER A 197 9.31 18.75 3.77
CA SER A 197 10.24 18.51 4.90
C SER A 197 11.71 18.59 4.49
N GLY A 198 12.62 18.88 5.44
CA GLY A 198 14.05 19.02 5.13
C GLY A 198 14.71 17.68 4.73
N PRO A 199 15.76 17.69 3.87
CA PRO A 199 16.44 16.46 3.40
C PRO A 199 17.28 15.74 4.49
N LYS A 200 17.04 16.04 5.77
CA LYS A 200 17.60 15.35 6.93
C LYS A 200 16.57 14.48 7.65
N GLU A 201 15.30 14.56 7.27
CA GLU A 201 14.21 13.80 7.90
C GLU A 201 14.10 12.37 7.36
N PHE A 202 14.55 12.13 6.12
CA PHE A 202 14.52 10.82 5.47
C PHE A 202 15.90 10.42 4.93
N SER A 203 16.17 9.11 4.89
CA SER A 203 17.33 8.54 4.21
C SER A 203 16.93 7.98 2.84
N PRO A 204 17.90 7.59 1.98
CA PRO A 204 17.62 6.67 0.89
C PRO A 204 17.11 5.32 1.43
N PRO A 205 16.27 4.59 0.68
CA PRO A 205 15.77 4.92 -0.67
C PRO A 205 14.72 6.05 -0.74
N LEU A 206 13.98 6.32 0.34
CA LEU A 206 12.85 7.27 0.31
C LEU A 206 13.24 8.71 -0.09
N GLU A 207 14.29 9.28 0.48
CA GLU A 207 14.74 10.64 0.08
C GLU A 207 15.18 10.69 -1.39
N GLY A 208 15.69 9.58 -1.93
CA GLY A 208 15.97 9.45 -3.36
C GLY A 208 14.69 9.61 -4.21
N TRP A 209 13.61 8.92 -3.82
CA TRP A 209 12.30 9.06 -4.45
C TRP A 209 11.70 10.46 -4.28
N LEU A 210 11.70 11.01 -3.06
CA LEU A 210 11.16 12.34 -2.75
C LEU A 210 11.92 13.47 -3.47
N SER A 211 13.19 13.27 -3.82
CA SER A 211 13.98 14.25 -4.58
C SER A 211 13.33 14.66 -5.91
N HIS A 212 12.53 13.79 -6.53
CA HIS A 212 11.80 14.10 -7.76
C HIS A 212 10.70 15.15 -7.54
N LEU A 213 9.99 15.07 -6.42
CA LEU A 213 9.02 16.09 -6.00
C LEU A 213 9.71 17.41 -5.65
N ARG A 214 10.92 17.34 -5.04
CA ARG A 214 11.76 18.53 -4.82
C ARG A 214 12.23 19.17 -6.15
N MET A 215 12.36 18.40 -7.24
CA MET A 215 12.62 18.96 -8.57
C MET A 215 11.39 19.65 -9.17
N VAL A 216 10.18 19.12 -8.95
CA VAL A 216 8.92 19.83 -9.28
C VAL A 216 8.84 21.16 -8.51
N TYR A 217 9.11 21.14 -7.20
CA TYR A 217 9.19 22.37 -6.39
C TYR A 217 10.21 23.35 -6.95
N ARG A 218 11.42 22.87 -7.29
CA ARG A 218 12.50 23.71 -7.83
C ARG A 218 12.14 24.33 -9.18
N HIS A 219 11.44 23.62 -10.05
CA HIS A 219 10.99 24.12 -11.35
C HIS A 219 9.94 25.22 -11.20
N HIS A 220 8.98 25.03 -10.30
CA HIS A 220 7.87 25.96 -10.03
C HIS A 220 8.12 26.89 -8.83
N ARG A 221 9.39 27.08 -8.46
CA ARG A 221 9.77 27.71 -7.18
C ARG A 221 9.19 29.11 -6.98
N ALA A 222 9.19 29.94 -8.02
CA ALA A 222 8.70 31.31 -7.93
C ALA A 222 7.19 31.37 -7.61
N GLU A 223 6.42 30.39 -8.08
CA GLU A 223 4.98 30.28 -7.79
C GLU A 223 4.76 29.73 -6.37
N LEU A 224 5.47 28.67 -5.99
CA LEU A 224 5.33 28.01 -4.68
C LEU A 224 5.89 28.83 -3.52
N ASP A 225 6.99 29.57 -3.71
CA ASP A 225 7.55 30.47 -2.68
C ASP A 225 6.61 31.68 -2.44
N ALA A 226 5.75 32.05 -3.40
CA ALA A 226 4.80 33.16 -3.29
C ALA A 226 3.50 32.81 -2.55
N ILE A 227 3.22 31.52 -2.31
CA ILE A 227 2.07 31.09 -1.51
C ILE A 227 2.46 31.12 -0.03
N GLU A 228 1.77 31.91 0.79
CA GLU A 228 2.05 32.01 2.23
C GLU A 228 1.44 30.84 3.03
N ASP A 229 0.23 30.42 2.69
CA ASP A 229 -0.49 29.35 3.39
C ASP A 229 0.12 27.96 3.11
N PRO A 230 0.55 27.20 4.14
CA PRO A 230 1.17 25.89 3.95
C PRO A 230 0.27 24.85 3.28
N ASP A 231 -1.03 24.84 3.60
CA ASP A 231 -1.98 23.86 3.05
C ASP A 231 -2.25 24.16 1.57
N ALA A 232 -2.53 25.42 1.21
CA ALA A 232 -2.64 25.82 -0.19
C ALA A 232 -1.34 25.60 -0.99
N LYS A 233 -0.16 25.71 -0.36
CA LYS A 233 1.12 25.40 -1.00
C LYS A 233 1.29 23.91 -1.26
N LEU A 234 0.89 23.06 -0.30
CA LEU A 234 0.88 21.61 -0.44
C LEU A 234 -0.06 21.18 -1.57
N ASP A 235 -1.31 21.65 -1.56
CA ASP A 235 -2.29 21.32 -2.61
C ASP A 235 -1.88 21.88 -3.98
N ARG A 236 -1.20 23.03 -4.03
CA ARG A 236 -0.64 23.53 -5.29
C ARG A 236 0.56 22.72 -5.78
N LEU A 237 1.41 22.21 -4.89
CA LEU A 237 2.47 21.27 -5.26
C LEU A 237 1.89 19.94 -5.75
N VAL A 238 0.76 19.48 -5.20
CA VAL A 238 0.01 18.31 -5.73
C VAL A 238 -0.46 18.58 -7.17
N ASP A 239 -1.13 19.70 -7.45
CA ASP A 239 -1.52 20.10 -8.82
C ASP A 239 -0.32 20.08 -9.78
N LEU A 240 0.77 20.74 -9.39
CA LEU A 240 1.98 20.88 -10.21
C LEU A 240 2.70 19.54 -10.41
N ASN A 241 2.70 18.67 -9.40
CA ASN A 241 3.22 17.31 -9.51
C ASN A 241 2.45 16.51 -10.57
N VAL A 242 1.11 16.56 -10.55
CA VAL A 242 0.28 15.91 -11.57
C VAL A 242 0.57 16.46 -12.97
N ILE A 243 0.73 17.77 -13.13
CA ILE A 243 1.09 18.40 -14.41
C ILE A 243 2.43 17.88 -14.94
N GLU A 244 3.49 17.90 -14.12
CA GLU A 244 4.81 17.40 -14.55
C GLU A 244 4.79 15.89 -14.82
N GLN A 245 4.03 15.12 -14.05
CA GLN A 245 3.87 13.68 -14.29
C GLN A 245 3.13 13.38 -15.60
N CYS A 246 2.08 14.12 -15.96
CA CYS A 246 1.45 13.97 -17.27
C CYS A 246 2.42 14.28 -18.43
N LYS A 247 3.25 15.33 -18.28
CA LYS A 247 4.33 15.63 -19.26
C LYS A 247 5.35 14.48 -19.34
N ASN A 248 5.70 13.87 -18.21
CA ASN A 248 6.62 12.72 -18.20
C ASN A 248 6.01 11.50 -18.90
N VAL A 249 4.74 11.16 -18.63
CA VAL A 249 3.99 10.11 -19.34
C VAL A 249 4.04 10.34 -20.85
N TYR A 250 3.70 11.54 -21.30
CA TYR A 250 3.72 11.90 -22.72
C TYR A 250 5.11 11.72 -23.34
N ARG A 251 6.17 12.11 -22.63
CA ARG A 251 7.57 12.00 -23.07
C ARG A 251 8.14 10.57 -23.03
N THR A 252 7.42 9.58 -22.52
CA THR A 252 7.91 8.19 -22.54
C THR A 252 8.00 7.66 -23.96
N ALA A 253 9.02 6.84 -24.24
CA ALA A 253 9.14 6.15 -25.53
C ALA A 253 7.90 5.28 -25.81
N ILE A 254 7.31 4.68 -24.77
CA ILE A 254 6.09 3.85 -24.83
C ILE A 254 4.93 4.63 -25.46
N VAL A 255 4.63 5.82 -24.94
CA VAL A 255 3.58 6.67 -25.51
C VAL A 255 3.98 7.16 -26.90
N GLN A 256 5.17 7.73 -27.05
CA GLN A 256 5.60 8.32 -28.34
C GLN A 256 5.61 7.31 -29.50
N GLN A 257 6.03 6.06 -29.25
CA GLN A 257 5.95 4.96 -30.22
C GLN A 257 4.49 4.66 -30.56
N ARG A 258 3.63 4.49 -29.55
CA ARG A 258 2.20 4.24 -29.81
C ARG A 258 1.52 5.35 -30.59
N LEU A 259 1.83 6.63 -30.34
CA LEU A 259 1.28 7.73 -31.14
C LEU A 259 1.72 7.58 -32.61
N ALA A 260 3.01 7.29 -32.86
CA ALA A 260 3.53 7.06 -34.21
C ALA A 260 2.89 5.85 -34.91
N ASP A 261 2.70 4.73 -34.19
CA ASP A 261 2.03 3.53 -34.70
C ASP A 261 0.58 3.82 -35.07
N ASN A 262 -0.16 4.57 -34.24
CA ASN A 262 -1.52 4.99 -34.56
C ASN A 262 -1.56 5.82 -35.85
N ALA A 263 -0.61 6.74 -36.05
CA ALA A 263 -0.50 7.54 -37.27
C ALA A 263 -0.29 6.66 -38.51
N ALA A 264 0.59 5.66 -38.40
CA ALA A 264 0.88 4.72 -39.48
C ALA A 264 -0.31 3.79 -39.80
N GLU A 265 -1.08 3.39 -38.78
CA GLU A 265 -2.24 2.51 -38.92
C GLU A 265 -3.57 3.26 -39.21
N GLY A 266 -3.57 4.59 -39.22
CA GLY A 266 -4.80 5.39 -39.37
C GLY A 266 -5.75 5.32 -38.17
N ARG A 267 -5.27 4.87 -37.01
CA ARG A 267 -5.99 4.95 -35.74
C ARG A 267 -6.03 6.41 -35.24
N PRO A 268 -6.90 6.77 -34.29
CA PRO A 268 -6.83 8.07 -33.64
C PRO A 268 -5.43 8.30 -33.06
N TYR A 269 -4.70 9.30 -33.59
CA TYR A 269 -3.34 9.64 -33.15
C TYR A 269 -3.25 9.86 -31.64
N SER A 270 -4.36 10.25 -31.01
CA SER A 270 -4.47 10.60 -29.60
C SER A 270 -4.43 9.46 -28.59
N THR A 271 -4.30 8.20 -29.00
CA THR A 271 -4.40 7.04 -28.09
C THR A 271 -3.02 6.55 -27.62
N PRO A 272 -2.75 6.37 -26.32
CA PRO A 272 -3.63 6.65 -25.18
C PRO A 272 -3.74 8.15 -24.89
N ARG A 273 -4.95 8.61 -24.56
CA ARG A 273 -5.18 10.00 -24.11
C ARG A 273 -4.73 10.13 -22.65
N ILE A 274 -3.95 11.17 -22.35
CA ILE A 274 -3.38 11.39 -21.00
C ILE A 274 -4.20 12.45 -20.25
N HIS A 275 -4.67 12.11 -19.06
CA HIS A 275 -5.52 12.96 -18.22
C HIS A 275 -4.84 13.23 -16.88
N GLY A 276 -4.76 14.49 -16.47
CA GLY A 276 -4.34 14.90 -15.13
C GLY A 276 -5.54 15.16 -14.23
N CYS A 277 -5.60 14.51 -13.07
CA CYS A 277 -6.65 14.71 -12.06
C CYS A 277 -6.06 14.86 -10.66
N VAL A 278 -6.78 15.55 -9.78
CA VAL A 278 -6.52 15.58 -8.33
C VAL A 278 -7.82 15.22 -7.62
N TYR A 279 -7.76 14.20 -6.77
CA TYR A 279 -8.86 13.78 -5.92
C TYR A 279 -8.85 14.58 -4.60
N ASP A 280 -9.90 15.36 -4.35
CA ASP A 280 -10.03 16.05 -3.08
C ASP A 280 -10.64 15.13 -2.02
N LEU A 281 -9.83 14.77 -1.02
CA LEU A 281 -10.23 13.92 0.10
C LEU A 281 -11.38 14.52 0.93
N ALA A 282 -11.50 15.84 1.00
CA ALA A 282 -12.48 16.53 1.84
C ALA A 282 -13.88 16.61 1.20
N THR A 283 -13.99 16.44 -0.12
CA THR A 283 -15.27 16.52 -0.85
C THR A 283 -15.62 15.24 -1.62
N GLY A 284 -14.63 14.40 -1.92
CA GLY A 284 -14.78 13.23 -2.78
C GLY A 284 -14.71 13.53 -4.27
N TYR A 285 -14.46 14.78 -4.66
CA TYR A 285 -14.49 15.18 -6.07
C TYR A 285 -13.13 15.07 -6.77
N LEU A 286 -13.16 14.62 -8.02
CA LEU A 286 -12.05 14.74 -8.96
C LEU A 286 -12.06 16.13 -9.60
N LYS A 287 -10.97 16.86 -9.40
CA LYS A 287 -10.64 18.09 -10.11
C LYS A 287 -9.76 17.74 -11.32
N ARG A 288 -10.18 18.08 -12.54
CA ARG A 288 -9.30 18.05 -13.72
C ARG A 288 -8.17 19.06 -13.52
N VAL A 289 -6.94 18.65 -13.78
CA VAL A 289 -5.78 19.55 -13.85
C VAL A 289 -5.37 19.66 -15.31
N ASN A 290 -5.40 20.88 -15.85
CA ASN A 290 -4.98 21.15 -17.21
C ASN A 290 -3.45 21.15 -17.28
N TRP A 291 -2.91 20.24 -18.08
CA TRP A 291 -1.48 20.13 -18.35
C TRP A 291 -1.28 20.41 -19.85
N VAL A 292 -0.64 21.52 -20.16
CA VAL A 292 -0.24 21.90 -21.52
C VAL A 292 1.18 22.44 -21.44
N THR A 293 2.02 22.11 -22.41
CA THR A 293 3.38 22.65 -22.54
C THR A 293 3.36 23.84 -23.51
N PRO A 294 3.91 25.01 -23.16
CA PRO A 294 3.95 26.18 -24.07
C PRO A 294 4.65 25.92 -25.41
N ASP A 295 5.48 24.88 -25.44
CA ASP A 295 6.34 24.39 -26.51
C ASP A 295 5.73 23.22 -27.31
N MET A 296 4.47 22.84 -27.06
CA MET A 296 3.71 21.97 -27.95
C MET A 296 2.40 22.65 -28.37
N GLU A 297 2.10 22.65 -29.67
CA GLU A 297 0.70 22.68 -30.12
C GLU A 297 -0.01 21.48 -29.47
N ASP A 298 -1.30 21.63 -29.12
CA ASP A 298 -2.05 20.61 -28.37
C ASP A 298 -1.94 19.26 -29.10
N PRO A 299 -1.17 18.27 -28.58
CA PRO A 299 -0.75 17.10 -29.37
C PRO A 299 -1.91 16.14 -29.67
N TYR A 300 -2.98 16.34 -28.92
CA TYR A 300 -4.33 15.94 -29.21
C TYR A 300 -5.07 17.26 -29.30
N ASP A 301 -6.05 17.46 -30.18
CA ASP A 301 -7.03 18.51 -29.89
C ASP A 301 -7.83 18.02 -28.66
N MET A 302 -7.38 18.40 -27.45
CA MET A 302 -7.95 17.94 -26.18
C MET A 302 -9.31 18.58 -25.90
N PHE A 303 -9.73 19.50 -26.78
CA PHE A 303 -10.92 20.31 -26.70
C PHE A 303 -11.83 20.16 -27.93
N ALA A 304 -11.40 19.41 -28.97
CA ALA A 304 -12.28 18.89 -30.01
C ALA A 304 -13.28 17.91 -29.39
N ASP A 305 -14.47 18.45 -29.12
CA ASP A 305 -15.64 17.68 -28.76
C ASP A 305 -16.09 16.76 -29.93
N GLU A 306 -16.83 15.71 -29.57
CA GLU A 306 -17.63 14.88 -30.49
C GLU A 306 -16.88 14.04 -31.55
N ASN A 307 -16.20 12.95 -31.13
CA ASN A 307 -16.76 11.60 -31.28
C ASN A 307 -15.86 10.43 -30.78
N GLN A 308 -16.54 9.39 -30.26
CA GLN A 308 -16.11 7.97 -30.19
C GLN A 308 -14.86 7.58 -29.38
N SER A 309 -15.03 7.60 -28.06
CA SER A 309 -15.06 6.33 -27.30
C SER A 309 -16.28 6.39 -26.36
N GLU A 310 -17.25 5.49 -26.51
CA GLU A 310 -18.54 5.58 -25.80
C GLU A 310 -18.46 5.14 -24.33
N LYS A 311 -17.44 4.35 -23.97
CA LYS A 311 -17.34 3.76 -22.63
C LYS A 311 -16.70 4.72 -21.63
N TYR A 312 -15.61 5.39 -21.97
CA TYR A 312 -14.98 6.41 -21.14
C TYR A 312 -14.60 7.64 -21.94
N ASN A 313 -15.02 8.81 -21.48
CA ASN A 313 -14.36 10.07 -21.77
C ASN A 313 -14.20 10.81 -20.44
N LEU A 314 -13.30 11.81 -20.38
CA LEU A 314 -12.98 12.47 -19.12
C LEU A 314 -14.23 13.11 -18.47
N GLN A 315 -15.14 13.67 -19.27
CA GLN A 315 -16.40 14.23 -18.77
C GLN A 315 -17.27 13.16 -18.06
N LYS A 316 -17.37 11.95 -18.63
CA LYS A 316 -18.10 10.80 -18.05
C LYS A 316 -17.44 10.29 -16.77
N LEU A 317 -16.10 10.25 -16.70
CA LEU A 317 -15.37 9.89 -15.49
C LEU A 317 -15.63 10.89 -14.35
N LEU A 318 -15.59 12.19 -14.64
CA LEU A 318 -15.90 13.25 -13.68
C LEU A 318 -17.39 13.22 -13.26
N ALA A 319 -18.31 12.99 -14.20
CA ALA A 319 -19.74 12.87 -13.90
C ALA A 319 -20.07 11.62 -13.06
N ASN A 320 -19.38 10.50 -13.29
CA ASN A 320 -19.47 9.31 -12.43
C ASN A 320 -18.98 9.61 -11.02
N ASN A 321 -17.82 10.27 -10.90
CA ASN A 321 -17.25 10.66 -9.62
C ASN A 321 -18.20 11.55 -8.79
N VAL A 322 -18.84 12.56 -9.42
CA VAL A 322 -19.83 13.40 -8.74
C VAL A 322 -21.00 12.56 -8.21
N ARG A 323 -21.58 11.68 -9.05
CA ARG A 323 -22.67 10.76 -8.62
C ARG A 323 -22.24 9.84 -7.48
N TRP A 324 -21.02 9.32 -7.51
CA TRP A 324 -20.46 8.47 -6.46
C TRP A 324 -20.30 9.24 -5.15
N ALA A 325 -19.72 10.44 -5.19
CA ALA A 325 -19.49 11.27 -4.02
C ALA A 325 -20.80 11.73 -3.36
N GLU A 326 -21.78 12.16 -4.15
CA GLU A 326 -23.12 12.49 -3.67
C GLU A 326 -23.80 11.28 -3.02
N SER A 327 -23.71 10.08 -3.63
CA SER A 327 -24.27 8.84 -3.10
C SER A 327 -23.62 8.42 -1.77
N LYS A 328 -22.28 8.50 -1.65
CA LYS A 328 -21.55 8.22 -0.40
C LYS A 328 -21.95 9.23 0.69
N LYS A 329 -21.97 10.53 0.38
CA LYS A 329 -22.36 11.60 1.31
C LYS A 329 -23.82 11.50 1.76
N ALA A 330 -24.73 11.05 0.90
CA ALA A 330 -26.13 10.83 1.25
C ALA A 330 -26.32 9.64 2.22
N LYS A 331 -25.52 8.58 2.07
CA LYS A 331 -25.52 7.42 2.99
C LYS A 331 -24.81 7.74 4.31
N GLN A 332 -23.71 8.47 4.25
CA GLN A 332 -22.86 8.82 5.39
C GLN A 332 -22.37 10.27 5.26
N PRO A 333 -23.05 11.24 5.90
CA PRO A 333 -22.72 12.66 5.76
C PRO A 333 -21.31 13.05 6.22
N ASP A 334 -20.70 12.29 7.14
CA ASP A 334 -19.38 12.54 7.72
C ASP A 334 -18.23 11.77 7.01
N PHE A 335 -18.52 11.04 5.93
CA PHE A 335 -17.57 10.16 5.25
C PHE A 335 -16.29 10.89 4.80
N PHE A 336 -16.43 12.00 4.06
CA PHE A 336 -15.28 12.77 3.55
C PHE A 336 -14.59 13.61 4.63
N GLU A 337 -15.30 13.98 5.71
CA GLU A 337 -14.69 14.67 6.84
C GLU A 337 -13.72 13.74 7.58
N LYS A 338 -14.15 12.50 7.87
CA LYS A 338 -13.30 11.43 8.41
C LYS A 338 -12.14 11.10 7.47
N LEU A 339 -12.42 10.90 6.18
CA LEU A 339 -11.39 10.62 5.16
C LEU A 339 -10.32 11.74 5.10
N GLY A 340 -10.75 12.99 5.27
CA GLY A 340 -9.90 14.18 5.26
C GLY A 340 -9.19 14.50 6.58
N SER A 341 -9.59 13.89 7.72
CA SER A 341 -9.01 14.17 9.04
C SER A 341 -7.65 13.51 9.31
N GLY A 342 -7.19 12.64 8.40
CA GLY A 342 -5.94 11.89 8.53
C GLY A 342 -6.19 10.45 8.97
N HIS A 343 -5.27 9.57 8.59
CA HIS A 343 -5.31 8.15 8.92
C HIS A 343 -3.86 7.68 9.17
N ASN A 344 -3.70 6.66 10.01
CA ASN A 344 -2.46 5.92 10.15
C ASN A 344 -2.78 4.48 9.75
N PRO A 345 -2.36 4.01 8.56
CA PRO A 345 -2.68 2.66 8.12
C PRO A 345 -1.87 1.67 8.96
N SER A 346 -2.50 0.63 9.50
CA SER A 346 -1.81 -0.44 10.22
C SER A 346 -1.12 -1.42 9.27
N MET A 347 -1.50 -1.41 7.99
CA MET A 347 -1.09 -2.38 6.99
C MET A 347 -0.54 -1.73 5.72
N MET A 348 0.58 -2.25 5.22
CA MET A 348 1.01 -2.09 3.83
C MET A 348 0.52 -3.28 3.00
N TRP A 349 -0.05 -3.01 1.81
CA TRP A 349 -0.48 -4.03 0.86
C TRP A 349 0.29 -3.90 -0.45
N ILE A 350 1.07 -4.92 -0.80
CA ILE A 350 1.80 -5.04 -2.06
C ILE A 350 0.98 -5.95 -2.98
N GLY A 351 0.24 -5.35 -3.91
CA GLY A 351 -0.67 -6.06 -4.81
C GLY A 351 -0.26 -5.99 -6.28
N CYS A 352 -0.92 -6.80 -7.11
CA CYS A 352 -0.79 -6.70 -8.56
C CYS A 352 -1.45 -5.42 -9.09
N ALA A 353 -0.94 -4.87 -10.18
CA ALA A 353 -1.53 -3.75 -10.92
C ALA A 353 -2.85 -4.12 -11.63
N ASP A 354 -3.12 -5.42 -11.79
CA ASP A 354 -4.47 -5.94 -12.02
C ASP A 354 -5.33 -5.64 -10.78
N SER A 355 -6.16 -4.60 -10.88
CA SER A 355 -6.96 -4.06 -9.77
C SER A 355 -8.43 -4.50 -9.82
N ARG A 356 -8.69 -5.72 -10.31
CA ARG A 356 -10.03 -6.33 -10.27
C ARG A 356 -10.68 -6.26 -8.89
N VAL A 357 -9.95 -6.63 -7.83
CA VAL A 357 -10.43 -6.41 -6.46
C VAL A 357 -9.56 -5.39 -5.71
N PRO A 358 -10.14 -4.30 -5.19
CA PRO A 358 -9.44 -3.38 -4.29
C PRO A 358 -9.03 -4.05 -2.98
N SER A 359 -7.92 -3.61 -2.40
CA SER A 359 -7.34 -4.20 -1.19
C SER A 359 -8.22 -4.01 0.04
N ASN A 360 -8.91 -2.87 0.15
CA ASN A 360 -9.88 -2.57 1.20
C ASN A 360 -11.21 -3.34 1.01
N GLU A 361 -11.68 -3.51 -0.23
CA GLU A 361 -12.90 -4.29 -0.49
C GLU A 361 -12.71 -5.76 -0.11
N ILE A 362 -11.59 -6.39 -0.49
CA ILE A 362 -11.36 -7.82 -0.23
C ILE A 362 -11.11 -8.15 1.25
N SER A 363 -10.57 -7.19 2.01
CA SER A 363 -10.28 -7.33 3.45
C SER A 363 -11.39 -6.80 4.35
N GLY A 364 -12.41 -6.13 3.79
CA GLY A 364 -13.42 -5.38 4.54
C GLY A 364 -12.89 -4.16 5.31
N SER A 365 -11.67 -3.70 5.03
CA SER A 365 -11.05 -2.54 5.70
C SER A 365 -11.66 -1.21 5.25
N GLU A 366 -11.68 -0.23 6.13
CA GLU A 366 -12.19 1.11 5.84
C GLU A 366 -11.22 1.95 4.99
N PRO A 367 -11.71 2.96 4.25
CA PRO A 367 -10.89 3.88 3.46
C PRO A 367 -9.77 4.56 4.27
N GLY A 368 -8.53 4.22 3.96
CA GLY A 368 -7.33 4.72 4.64
C GLY A 368 -6.70 3.74 5.65
N GLU A 369 -7.26 2.56 5.90
CA GLU A 369 -6.59 1.60 6.80
C GLU A 369 -5.41 0.85 6.15
N ILE A 370 -5.34 0.86 4.81
CA ILE A 370 -4.33 0.15 4.02
C ILE A 370 -3.54 1.11 3.12
N PHE A 371 -2.22 1.14 3.31
CA PHE A 371 -1.27 1.78 2.40
C PHE A 371 -0.95 0.84 1.23
N THR A 372 -1.38 1.15 0.00
CA THR A 372 -1.41 0.17 -1.11
C THR A 372 -0.41 0.49 -2.22
N HIS A 373 0.63 -0.34 -2.35
CA HIS A 373 1.54 -0.36 -3.51
C HIS A 373 1.04 -1.34 -4.57
N ARG A 374 1.12 -0.99 -5.86
CA ARG A 374 0.75 -1.91 -6.96
C ARG A 374 1.69 -1.80 -8.16
N ASN A 375 2.21 -2.95 -8.60
CA ASN A 375 3.04 -3.14 -9.78
C ASN A 375 2.70 -4.46 -10.52
N ILE A 376 3.33 -4.73 -11.67
CA ILE A 376 3.08 -5.99 -12.42
C ILE A 376 3.44 -7.20 -11.56
N ALA A 377 2.46 -8.09 -11.33
CA ALA A 377 2.60 -9.34 -10.60
C ALA A 377 3.19 -9.22 -9.17
N ASN A 378 2.91 -8.10 -8.48
CA ASN A 378 3.23 -7.86 -7.07
C ASN A 378 4.70 -8.15 -6.70
N VAL A 379 5.63 -7.90 -7.63
CA VAL A 379 7.05 -8.23 -7.51
C VAL A 379 7.75 -7.32 -6.50
N VAL A 380 8.60 -7.92 -5.67
CA VAL A 380 9.40 -7.25 -4.63
C VAL A 380 10.88 -7.38 -4.98
N MET A 381 11.47 -6.28 -5.46
CA MET A 381 12.88 -6.26 -5.88
C MET A 381 13.70 -5.37 -4.94
N GLN A 382 14.87 -5.85 -4.50
CA GLN A 382 15.76 -5.10 -3.59
C GLN A 382 16.29 -3.79 -4.20
N THR A 383 16.38 -3.72 -5.52
CA THR A 383 16.89 -2.55 -6.26
C THR A 383 15.80 -1.66 -6.84
N ASP A 384 14.51 -2.04 -6.72
CA ASP A 384 13.40 -1.20 -7.19
C ASP A 384 13.19 -0.01 -6.22
N GLN A 385 13.66 1.17 -6.59
CA GLN A 385 13.48 2.38 -5.80
C GLN A 385 12.01 2.78 -5.62
N ASN A 386 11.12 2.36 -6.53
CA ASN A 386 9.69 2.63 -6.42
C ASN A 386 9.11 1.89 -5.21
N LEU A 387 9.18 0.55 -5.22
CA LEU A 387 8.73 -0.23 -4.08
C LEU A 387 9.54 0.06 -2.81
N GLN A 388 10.86 0.12 -2.86
CA GLN A 388 11.67 0.28 -1.64
C GLN A 388 11.47 1.66 -0.99
N GLY A 389 11.20 2.71 -1.78
CA GLY A 389 10.77 4.01 -1.25
C GLY A 389 9.40 3.96 -0.57
N GLY A 390 8.43 3.26 -1.18
CA GLY A 390 7.11 3.03 -0.59
C GLY A 390 7.16 2.17 0.68
N LEU A 391 7.98 1.12 0.68
CA LEU A 391 8.24 0.24 1.82
C LEU A 391 8.88 1.01 2.98
N GLN A 392 9.88 1.84 2.70
CA GLN A 392 10.47 2.69 3.72
C GLN A 392 9.46 3.69 4.29
N TYR A 393 8.64 4.32 3.45
CA TYR A 393 7.60 5.24 3.94
C TYR A 393 6.59 4.54 4.85
N ALA A 394 6.12 3.35 4.47
CA ALA A 394 5.21 2.56 5.30
C ALA A 394 5.83 2.15 6.64
N VAL A 395 7.08 1.69 6.64
CA VAL A 395 7.75 1.13 7.83
C VAL A 395 8.33 2.20 8.76
N ASP A 396 8.94 3.25 8.23
CA ASP A 396 9.62 4.28 9.02
C ASP A 396 8.71 5.48 9.33
N ALA A 397 7.87 5.92 8.39
CA ALA A 397 7.08 7.14 8.53
C ALA A 397 5.63 6.88 8.99
N LEU A 398 4.97 5.83 8.47
CA LEU A 398 3.62 5.45 8.88
C LEU A 398 3.62 4.48 10.07
N GLY A 399 4.68 3.66 10.20
CA GLY A 399 4.83 2.69 11.28
C GLY A 399 3.88 1.48 11.15
N VAL A 400 3.63 0.99 9.93
CA VAL A 400 2.76 -0.18 9.69
C VAL A 400 3.20 -1.38 10.53
N GLU A 401 2.23 -2.10 11.09
CA GLU A 401 2.45 -3.30 11.90
C GLU A 401 2.49 -4.57 11.03
N HIS A 402 1.87 -4.50 9.84
CA HIS A 402 1.75 -5.61 8.90
C HIS A 402 2.14 -5.22 7.47
N ILE A 403 2.83 -6.12 6.77
CA ILE A 403 3.07 -6.04 5.32
C ILE A 403 2.47 -7.30 4.69
N VAL A 404 1.44 -7.12 3.86
CA VAL A 404 0.82 -8.18 3.06
C VAL A 404 1.37 -8.12 1.64
N VAL A 405 1.94 -9.21 1.16
CA VAL A 405 2.14 -9.45 -0.27
C VAL A 405 0.94 -10.26 -0.76
N CYS A 406 0.18 -9.72 -1.71
CA CYS A 406 -1.02 -10.38 -2.22
C CYS A 406 -0.97 -10.62 -3.73
N GLY A 407 -0.94 -11.90 -4.10
CA GLY A 407 -1.14 -12.39 -5.46
C GLY A 407 -2.60 -12.73 -5.74
N HIS A 408 -2.90 -13.14 -6.97
CA HIS A 408 -4.24 -13.55 -7.37
C HIS A 408 -4.23 -14.63 -8.45
N SER A 409 -5.27 -15.46 -8.48
CA SER A 409 -5.44 -16.44 -9.55
C SER A 409 -5.46 -15.78 -10.93
N ASN A 410 -5.12 -16.53 -11.98
CA ASN A 410 -5.13 -16.08 -13.37
C ASN A 410 -4.40 -14.72 -13.61
N CYS A 411 -3.30 -14.48 -12.89
CA CYS A 411 -2.53 -13.24 -12.98
C CYS A 411 -1.90 -13.05 -14.36
N GLY A 412 -2.30 -11.99 -15.08
CA GLY A 412 -1.83 -11.70 -16.44
C GLY A 412 -0.32 -11.45 -16.54
N GLY A 413 0.32 -10.92 -15.50
CA GLY A 413 1.78 -10.76 -15.44
C GLY A 413 2.53 -12.09 -15.28
N ILE A 414 2.04 -12.97 -14.41
CA ILE A 414 2.60 -14.32 -14.24
C ILE A 414 2.38 -15.14 -15.52
N ALA A 415 1.18 -15.08 -16.11
CA ALA A 415 0.88 -15.72 -17.38
C ALA A 415 1.79 -15.23 -18.52
N ALA A 416 2.02 -13.92 -18.63
CA ALA A 416 2.97 -13.36 -19.60
C ALA A 416 4.39 -13.90 -19.39
N SER A 417 4.87 -14.06 -18.16
CA SER A 417 6.20 -14.63 -17.88
C SER A 417 6.36 -16.11 -18.26
N LEU A 418 5.25 -16.83 -18.47
CA LEU A 418 5.24 -18.21 -18.98
C LEU A 418 5.15 -18.29 -20.51
N THR A 419 4.85 -17.18 -21.20
CA THR A 419 4.73 -17.18 -22.66
C THR A 419 6.11 -17.04 -23.34
N PRO A 420 6.39 -17.76 -24.44
CA PRO A 420 7.66 -17.66 -25.17
C PRO A 420 7.73 -16.44 -26.11
N THR A 421 6.85 -15.45 -25.92
CA THR A 421 6.78 -14.22 -26.72
C THR A 421 7.62 -13.13 -26.07
N ALA A 422 8.55 -12.54 -26.83
CA ALA A 422 9.29 -11.37 -26.38
C ALA A 422 8.38 -10.14 -26.28
N PHE A 423 8.38 -9.48 -25.14
CA PHE A 423 7.71 -8.21 -24.91
C PHE A 423 8.65 -7.00 -25.17
N SER A 424 8.09 -5.79 -25.21
CA SER A 424 8.89 -4.57 -25.25
C SER A 424 9.85 -4.51 -24.04
N PRO A 425 11.11 -4.02 -24.19
CA PRO A 425 12.18 -4.26 -23.21
C PRO A 425 11.91 -3.91 -21.73
N PRO A 426 11.17 -2.83 -21.37
CA PRO A 426 10.87 -2.53 -19.97
C PRO A 426 10.03 -3.62 -19.30
N LEU A 427 9.08 -4.22 -20.03
CA LEU A 427 8.25 -5.30 -19.55
C LEU A 427 9.00 -6.63 -19.56
N GLU A 428 9.71 -6.96 -20.65
CA GLU A 428 10.52 -8.19 -20.74
C GLU A 428 11.52 -8.30 -19.57
N GLY A 429 12.26 -7.22 -19.30
CA GLY A 429 13.19 -7.15 -18.18
C GLY A 429 12.53 -7.34 -16.80
N TRP A 430 11.29 -6.87 -16.64
CA TRP A 430 10.51 -7.07 -15.42
C TRP A 430 10.00 -8.52 -15.28
N LEU A 431 9.48 -9.10 -16.37
CA LEU A 431 8.97 -10.48 -16.38
C LEU A 431 10.08 -11.52 -16.12
N HIS A 432 11.35 -11.21 -16.42
CA HIS A 432 12.49 -12.05 -16.04
C HIS A 432 12.64 -12.26 -14.52
N HIS A 433 12.08 -11.39 -13.66
CA HIS A 433 12.05 -11.66 -12.22
C HIS A 433 11.11 -12.82 -11.87
N LEU A 434 9.99 -12.94 -12.58
CA LEU A 434 9.04 -14.05 -12.47
C LEU A 434 9.61 -15.34 -13.08
N ALA A 435 10.31 -15.23 -14.22
CA ALA A 435 11.05 -16.36 -14.79
C ALA A 435 12.16 -16.88 -13.86
N ASN A 436 12.72 -16.03 -12.99
CA ASN A 436 13.64 -16.49 -11.94
C ASN A 436 12.93 -17.26 -10.81
N VAL A 437 11.71 -16.90 -10.43
CA VAL A 437 10.88 -17.73 -9.53
C VAL A 437 10.62 -19.09 -10.16
N TYR A 438 10.25 -19.12 -11.46
CA TYR A 438 10.11 -20.39 -12.20
C TYR A 438 11.40 -21.21 -12.14
N ARG A 439 12.55 -20.59 -12.43
CA ARG A 439 13.87 -21.25 -12.45
C ARG A 439 14.24 -21.88 -11.10
N LEU A 440 13.94 -21.20 -9.99
CA LEU A 440 14.20 -21.70 -8.63
C LEU A 440 13.36 -22.95 -8.31
N HIS A 441 12.10 -22.95 -8.77
CA HIS A 441 11.10 -23.98 -8.50
C HIS A 441 10.83 -24.93 -9.68
N ALA A 442 11.70 -24.95 -10.69
CA ALA A 442 11.47 -25.64 -11.95
C ALA A 442 11.20 -27.14 -11.78
N LYS A 443 11.85 -27.79 -10.81
CA LYS A 443 11.63 -29.22 -10.47
C LYS A 443 10.17 -29.52 -10.10
N GLU A 444 9.50 -28.57 -9.43
CA GLU A 444 8.10 -28.70 -9.04
C GLU A 444 7.18 -28.32 -10.22
N LEU A 445 7.42 -27.15 -10.82
CA LEU A 445 6.59 -26.58 -11.89
C LEU A 445 6.61 -27.42 -13.18
N ASP A 446 7.75 -27.98 -13.59
CA ASP A 446 7.86 -28.89 -14.73
C ASP A 446 7.13 -30.23 -14.49
N GLY A 447 6.89 -30.58 -13.22
CA GLY A 447 6.08 -31.73 -12.82
C GLY A 447 4.59 -31.54 -13.12
N ILE A 448 4.10 -30.29 -13.05
CA ILE A 448 2.69 -29.95 -13.24
C ILE A 448 2.35 -29.91 -14.74
N LYS A 449 1.44 -30.78 -15.18
CA LYS A 449 1.06 -30.93 -16.60
C LYS A 449 -0.16 -30.11 -17.02
N ASP A 450 -1.00 -29.71 -16.08
CA ASP A 450 -2.07 -28.77 -16.36
C ASP A 450 -1.54 -27.33 -16.27
N GLU A 451 -1.64 -26.57 -17.36
CA GLU A 451 -1.09 -25.22 -17.43
C GLU A 451 -1.82 -24.23 -16.51
N LYS A 452 -3.12 -24.45 -16.21
CA LYS A 452 -3.84 -23.63 -15.23
C LYS A 452 -3.35 -23.88 -13.81
N ALA A 453 -3.18 -25.14 -13.42
CA ALA A 453 -2.58 -25.51 -12.14
C ALA A 453 -1.13 -25.01 -12.02
N LYS A 454 -0.33 -25.07 -13.10
CA LYS A 454 1.04 -24.54 -13.11
C LYS A 454 1.06 -23.01 -12.96
N LEU A 455 0.17 -22.29 -13.64
CA LEU A 455 -0.01 -20.84 -13.48
C LEU A 455 -0.42 -20.48 -12.06
N ARG A 456 -1.46 -21.13 -11.51
CA ARG A 456 -1.88 -20.94 -10.10
C ARG A 456 -0.71 -21.19 -9.15
N ARG A 457 0.04 -22.27 -9.36
CA ARG A 457 1.18 -22.61 -8.51
C ARG A 457 2.34 -21.61 -8.60
N LEU A 458 2.61 -21.06 -9.78
CA LEU A 458 3.60 -20.00 -9.94
C LEU A 458 3.15 -18.68 -9.28
N VAL A 459 1.84 -18.38 -9.23
CA VAL A 459 1.33 -17.26 -8.42
C VAL A 459 1.67 -17.45 -6.94
N GLU A 460 1.36 -18.62 -6.38
CA GLU A 460 1.63 -18.94 -4.96
C GLU A 460 3.13 -18.84 -4.65
N LEU A 461 3.97 -19.49 -5.46
CA LEU A 461 5.42 -19.44 -5.31
C LEU A 461 5.98 -18.02 -5.48
N ASN A 462 5.44 -17.21 -6.39
CA ASN A 462 5.82 -15.81 -6.55
C ASN A 462 5.50 -14.99 -5.30
N VAL A 463 4.35 -15.18 -4.66
CA VAL A 463 4.01 -14.52 -3.39
C VAL A 463 4.99 -14.92 -2.29
N LEU A 464 5.31 -16.22 -2.15
CA LEU A 464 6.27 -16.70 -1.16
C LEU A 464 7.69 -16.13 -1.37
N GLU A 465 8.19 -16.07 -2.61
CA GLU A 465 9.49 -15.44 -2.90
C GLU A 465 9.46 -13.93 -2.72
N GLN A 466 8.32 -13.28 -2.97
CA GLN A 466 8.17 -11.86 -2.70
C GLN A 466 8.12 -11.56 -1.19
N CYS A 467 7.50 -12.40 -0.37
CA CYS A 467 7.62 -12.33 1.09
C CYS A 467 9.08 -12.50 1.54
N ASN A 468 9.83 -13.43 0.95
CA ASN A 468 11.27 -13.57 1.21
C ASN A 468 12.02 -12.28 0.90
N ASN A 469 11.69 -11.61 -0.21
CA ASN A 469 12.29 -10.33 -0.57
C ASN A 469 11.89 -9.19 0.38
N VAL A 470 10.67 -9.17 0.93
CA VAL A 470 10.28 -8.22 1.99
C VAL A 470 11.11 -8.47 3.25
N ALA A 471 11.21 -9.71 3.72
CA ALA A 471 11.97 -10.09 4.91
C ALA A 471 13.49 -9.87 4.76
N ALA A 472 14.00 -9.95 3.53
CA ALA A 472 15.39 -9.66 3.22
C ALA A 472 15.69 -8.16 3.07
N SER A 473 14.67 -7.29 3.02
CA SER A 473 14.87 -5.84 2.90
C SER A 473 15.55 -5.29 4.16
N SER A 474 16.61 -4.50 3.97
CA SER A 474 17.34 -3.85 5.07
C SER A 474 16.45 -2.93 5.91
N ILE A 475 15.41 -2.34 5.32
CA ILE A 475 14.38 -1.52 5.97
C ILE A 475 13.64 -2.37 7.01
N VAL A 476 13.05 -3.48 6.56
CA VAL A 476 12.23 -4.36 7.41
C VAL A 476 13.09 -5.00 8.50
N GLN A 477 14.26 -5.54 8.14
CA GLN A 477 15.15 -6.13 9.14
C GLN A 477 15.64 -5.12 10.19
N ALA A 478 15.88 -3.86 9.79
CA ALA A 478 16.24 -2.81 10.75
C ALA A 478 15.09 -2.54 11.72
N LYS A 479 13.85 -2.45 11.22
CA LYS A 479 12.67 -2.22 12.04
C LYS A 479 12.36 -3.39 12.99
N GLN A 480 12.44 -4.61 12.50
CA GLN A 480 12.25 -5.82 13.31
C GLN A 480 13.31 -5.92 14.42
N ARG A 481 14.59 -5.60 14.14
CA ARG A 481 15.62 -5.47 15.19
C ARG A 481 15.29 -4.37 16.20
N GLU A 482 14.82 -3.22 15.73
CA GLU A 482 14.41 -2.10 16.59
C GLU A 482 13.25 -2.50 17.52
N SER A 483 12.24 -3.21 17.00
CA SER A 483 11.06 -3.64 17.78
C SER A 483 11.45 -4.65 18.85
N LEU A 484 12.23 -5.67 18.51
CA LEU A 484 12.73 -6.69 19.44
C LEU A 484 13.64 -6.08 20.52
N ALA A 485 14.52 -5.14 20.15
CA ALA A 485 15.37 -4.42 21.11
C ALA A 485 14.58 -3.53 22.08
N LYS A 486 13.39 -3.07 21.68
CA LYS A 486 12.42 -2.37 22.54
C LYS A 486 11.55 -3.29 23.38
N GLY A 487 11.72 -4.62 23.28
CA GLY A 487 10.97 -5.61 24.04
C GLY A 487 9.62 -5.98 23.42
N ALA A 488 9.42 -5.77 22.12
CA ALA A 488 8.27 -6.34 21.42
C ALA A 488 8.29 -7.88 21.52
N PRO A 489 7.14 -8.55 21.72
CA PRO A 489 7.08 -10.00 21.84
C PRO A 489 7.42 -10.74 20.53
N PHE A 490 7.32 -10.06 19.39
CA PHE A 490 7.62 -10.55 18.05
C PHE A 490 8.24 -9.44 17.17
N PRO A 491 8.90 -9.79 16.06
CA PRO A 491 9.36 -8.82 15.05
C PRO A 491 8.20 -8.00 14.46
N VAL A 492 8.39 -6.68 14.35
CA VAL A 492 7.43 -5.75 13.71
C VAL A 492 8.18 -4.91 12.66
N PRO A 493 7.67 -4.77 11.42
CA PRO A 493 6.41 -5.32 10.92
C PRO A 493 6.42 -6.85 10.76
N ARG A 494 5.24 -7.44 10.88
CA ARG A 494 4.97 -8.83 10.48
C ARG A 494 4.71 -8.90 8.97
N ILE A 495 5.11 -9.99 8.33
CA ILE A 495 4.96 -10.18 6.88
C ILE A 495 4.00 -11.36 6.64
N HIS A 496 3.12 -11.21 5.66
CA HIS A 496 2.11 -12.21 5.32
C HIS A 496 2.00 -12.38 3.79
N GLY A 497 1.82 -13.62 3.33
CA GLY A 497 1.74 -13.96 1.91
C GLY A 497 0.38 -14.51 1.54
N PHE A 498 -0.47 -13.71 0.90
CA PHE A 498 -1.85 -14.07 0.58
C PHE A 498 -2.06 -14.27 -0.93
N VAL A 499 -3.03 -15.11 -1.29
CA VAL A 499 -3.56 -15.22 -2.66
C VAL A 499 -5.07 -15.17 -2.59
N TYR A 500 -5.72 -14.46 -3.53
CA TYR A 500 -7.16 -14.61 -3.74
C TYR A 500 -7.51 -15.25 -5.08
N ASP A 501 -8.57 -16.06 -5.10
CA ASP A 501 -9.11 -16.59 -6.36
C ASP A 501 -10.19 -15.65 -6.92
N LEU A 502 -9.99 -15.15 -8.14
CA LEU A 502 -10.97 -14.34 -8.86
C LEU A 502 -12.31 -15.06 -9.08
N GLU A 503 -12.29 -16.41 -9.19
CA GLU A 503 -13.47 -17.22 -9.49
C GLU A 503 -14.46 -17.32 -8.32
N ASN A 504 -14.05 -16.95 -7.09
CA ASN A 504 -14.90 -17.04 -5.89
C ASN A 504 -14.69 -15.91 -4.85
N GLY A 505 -13.66 -15.07 -5.00
CA GLY A 505 -13.34 -13.95 -4.10
C GLY A 505 -12.59 -14.31 -2.82
N LYS A 506 -12.38 -15.60 -2.55
CA LYS A 506 -11.76 -16.10 -1.33
C LYS A 506 -10.30 -15.71 -1.28
N LEU A 507 -9.93 -15.03 -0.19
CA LEU A 507 -8.55 -14.77 0.20
C LEU A 507 -8.04 -15.94 1.05
N GLU A 508 -6.84 -16.42 0.76
CA GLU A 508 -6.18 -17.53 1.46
C GLU A 508 -4.76 -17.11 1.88
N ASP A 509 -4.39 -17.46 3.11
CA ASP A 509 -3.01 -17.39 3.58
C ASP A 509 -2.21 -18.57 3.04
N LEU A 510 -1.03 -18.30 2.47
CA LEU A 510 -0.08 -19.34 2.07
C LEU A 510 0.72 -19.90 3.25
N GLY A 511 0.52 -19.36 4.47
CA GLY A 511 1.20 -19.80 5.67
C GLY A 511 2.68 -19.44 5.69
N TRP A 512 3.06 -18.32 5.06
CA TRP A 512 4.43 -17.83 5.07
C TRP A 512 4.86 -17.52 6.51
N GLN A 513 6.04 -18.01 6.92
CA GLN A 513 6.57 -17.81 8.27
C GLN A 513 8.04 -17.37 8.21
N ASP A 514 8.40 -16.45 9.09
CA ASP A 514 9.75 -15.90 9.21
C ASP A 514 10.62 -16.80 10.11
N GLU A 515 11.47 -17.66 9.55
CA GLU A 515 12.55 -18.30 10.33
C GLU A 515 13.65 -17.27 10.66
N ILE A 516 13.40 -16.40 11.65
CA ILE A 516 14.42 -15.46 12.15
C ILE A 516 15.52 -16.23 12.88
N SER A 517 16.52 -16.67 12.10
CA SER A 517 17.82 -17.11 12.61
C SER A 517 18.85 -16.00 12.38
N ASP A 518 19.34 -15.42 13.49
CA ASP A 518 20.46 -14.48 13.45
C ASP A 518 21.75 -15.23 13.12
N VAL A 519 22.25 -15.02 11.91
CA VAL A 519 23.54 -15.56 11.45
C VAL A 519 24.47 -14.38 11.15
N ASN A 520 25.34 -14.06 12.11
CA ASN A 520 26.32 -12.97 12.05
C ASN A 520 25.72 -11.55 11.96
N GLY A 521 24.58 -11.28 12.59
CA GLY A 521 23.91 -9.97 12.60
C GLY A 521 23.00 -9.72 11.39
N GLN A 522 22.79 -10.74 10.54
CA GLN A 522 21.80 -10.74 9.47
C GLN A 522 20.73 -11.77 9.79
N PHE A 523 19.46 -11.38 9.66
CA PHE A 523 18.36 -12.34 9.72
C PHE A 523 18.41 -13.18 8.44
N LYS A 524 18.68 -14.47 8.60
CA LYS A 524 18.71 -15.42 7.50
C LYS A 524 17.28 -15.85 7.20
N VAL A 525 16.63 -15.13 6.30
CA VAL A 525 15.33 -15.52 5.76
C VAL A 525 15.45 -16.89 5.12
N ARG A 526 14.68 -17.84 5.65
CA ARG A 526 14.48 -19.15 5.05
C ARG A 526 13.02 -19.53 5.28
N ASN A 527 12.29 -19.80 4.21
CA ASN A 527 11.01 -20.47 4.38
C ASN A 527 11.29 -21.91 4.77
N ASP A 528 10.60 -22.40 5.80
CA ASP A 528 10.44 -23.84 5.97
C ASP A 528 9.45 -24.36 4.91
N TYR A 529 9.94 -24.46 3.68
CA TYR A 529 9.21 -25.09 2.57
C TYR A 529 8.71 -26.49 2.97
N ALA A 530 9.42 -27.22 3.84
CA ALA A 530 9.01 -28.56 4.25
C ALA A 530 7.80 -28.53 5.21
N ALA A 531 7.73 -27.57 6.14
CA ALA A 531 6.52 -27.33 6.94
C ALA A 531 5.32 -26.91 6.09
N MET A 532 5.56 -26.20 4.98
CA MET A 532 4.55 -25.84 3.98
C MET A 532 4.21 -26.99 3.00
N GLY A 533 4.83 -28.17 3.13
CA GLY A 533 4.61 -29.33 2.26
C GLY A 533 5.27 -29.26 0.86
N MET A 534 6.24 -28.36 0.68
CA MET A 534 6.91 -28.01 -0.57
C MET A 534 8.38 -28.50 -0.61
N ALA A 535 9.03 -28.43 -1.77
CA ALA A 535 10.45 -28.76 -1.90
C ALA A 535 11.36 -27.53 -1.64
N ASP A 536 12.45 -27.69 -0.88
CA ASP A 536 13.44 -26.61 -0.68
C ASP A 536 14.18 -26.28 -2.01
N PRO A 537 14.05 -25.07 -2.57
CA PRO A 537 14.72 -24.68 -3.81
C PRO A 537 16.25 -24.65 -3.67
N ALA A 538 16.81 -24.65 -2.45
CA ALA A 538 18.25 -24.80 -2.25
C ALA A 538 18.79 -26.16 -2.71
N ASP A 539 17.94 -27.20 -2.86
CA ASP A 539 18.35 -28.46 -3.48
C ASP A 539 18.52 -28.35 -5.00
N SER A 540 17.80 -27.43 -5.66
CA SER A 540 18.01 -27.05 -7.07
C SER A 540 19.40 -26.45 -7.28
N ASP A 541 19.77 -25.49 -6.42
CA ASP A 541 21.07 -24.82 -6.49
C ASP A 541 22.23 -25.75 -6.15
N LYS A 542 22.08 -26.66 -5.17
CA LYS A 542 23.07 -27.73 -4.91
C LYS A 542 23.32 -28.58 -6.15
N ALA A 543 22.29 -28.87 -6.96
CA ALA A 543 22.43 -29.61 -8.20
C ALA A 543 23.09 -28.79 -9.32
N MET A 544 22.95 -27.45 -9.31
CA MET A 544 23.59 -26.55 -10.27
C MET A 544 25.09 -26.36 -9.95
N PHE A 545 25.44 -26.12 -8.69
CA PHE A 545 26.83 -25.92 -8.26
C PHE A 545 27.65 -27.22 -8.14
N ASN A 546 27.03 -28.40 -7.92
CA ASN A 546 27.75 -29.68 -7.93
C ASN A 546 27.91 -30.32 -9.32
N ARG A 547 27.46 -29.67 -10.41
CA ARG A 547 27.88 -30.06 -11.75
C ARG A 547 29.35 -29.71 -11.95
N LYS A 548 30.24 -30.66 -11.63
CA LYS A 548 31.60 -30.66 -12.18
C LYS A 548 31.49 -30.54 -13.70
N PRO A 549 32.10 -29.52 -14.34
CA PRO A 549 32.07 -29.42 -15.79
C PRO A 549 32.72 -30.67 -16.39
N ALA A 550 31.98 -31.35 -17.27
CA ALA A 550 32.48 -32.54 -17.95
C ALA A 550 33.67 -32.15 -18.84
N GLY A 551 34.89 -32.46 -18.40
CA GLY A 551 36.12 -32.27 -19.17
C GLY A 551 37.23 -31.42 -18.53
N MET A 552 37.03 -30.77 -17.38
CA MET A 552 38.10 -29.96 -16.76
C MET A 552 38.86 -30.70 -15.65
N SER A 553 39.87 -31.47 -16.04
CA SER A 553 40.97 -31.88 -15.16
C SER A 553 42.05 -30.78 -15.12
N GLY A 554 42.00 -29.90 -14.12
CA GLY A 554 43.02 -28.88 -13.93
C GLY A 554 42.66 -27.86 -12.86
N GLY A 555 43.34 -27.92 -11.71
CA GLY A 555 43.16 -26.94 -10.63
C GLY A 555 43.94 -25.66 -10.90
N GLY A 556 43.24 -24.52 -10.97
CA GLY A 556 43.85 -23.20 -11.06
C GLY A 556 42.79 -22.12 -10.90
N ASN A 557 42.91 -21.28 -9.86
CA ASN A 557 42.00 -20.16 -9.62
C ASN A 557 42.36 -18.98 -10.55
N PRO A 558 41.50 -18.59 -11.51
CA PRO A 558 41.84 -17.59 -12.52
C PRO A 558 41.93 -16.15 -11.97
N LEU A 559 41.45 -15.88 -10.75
CA LEU A 559 41.40 -14.52 -10.19
C LEU A 559 42.71 -14.06 -9.52
N LYS A 560 43.76 -14.91 -9.44
CA LYS A 560 45.06 -14.53 -8.87
C LYS A 560 45.93 -13.64 -9.78
N GLY A 561 45.52 -13.39 -11.04
CA GLY A 561 46.31 -12.64 -12.02
C GLY A 561 46.02 -11.14 -12.15
N LEU A 562 44.93 -10.63 -11.55
CA LEU A 562 44.40 -9.28 -11.86
C LEU A 562 44.67 -8.20 -10.80
N PHE A 563 45.19 -8.57 -9.63
CA PHE A 563 45.65 -7.62 -8.61
C PHE A 563 47.04 -8.05 -8.14
N GLY A 564 48.08 -7.61 -8.87
CA GLY A 564 49.41 -8.21 -8.77
C GLY A 564 50.57 -7.40 -9.34
N LYS A 565 50.50 -6.06 -9.36
CA LYS A 565 51.64 -5.14 -9.24
C LYS A 565 51.18 -3.69 -9.06
#